data_AF-A0A962YHY9-F1
#
_entry.id   AF-A0A962YHY9-F1
#
_cell.length_a   1.000
_cell.length_b   1.000
_cell.length_c   1.000
_cell.angle_alpha   90.00
_cell.angle_beta   90.00
_cell.angle_gamma   90.00
#
_symmetry.space_group_name_H-M   'P 1'
#
loop_
_entity.id
_entity.type
_entity.pdbx_description
1 polymer ?
#
loop_
_entity_poly.entity_id
_entity_poly.type
_entity_poly.pdbx_seq_one_letter_code
_entity_poly.pdbx_strand_id
1 'polypeptide(L)'
;MQKKIILWCSVIVLNSGLLSAQAGDLNPPSPDPDDPARALYTLEDIYQRLLNGAMGVLRGAGFVEPTGEPGSTGHTLNDLMSIAPTEDNTDGALPSEVLDGKTYWGLRTDGAWGLQTGTLATQTIDNSTVNQTAGNYAEFDLSDPADGGDSDLIASNLASGVDIFGVLGTALIAVGNAVENQVLAGATFSTSAGVNLTGTMPDSSTDITPSAVDQTIPQGYHDG
;
A
#
# COMPACT_ATOMS: atom_id res chain seq x y z
N MET A 1 -9.71 -36.97 -57.27
CA MET A 1 -10.16 -35.79 -58.06
C MET A 1 -11.67 -35.69 -57.96
N GLN A 2 -12.20 -34.58 -57.46
CA GLN A 2 -13.36 -33.83 -57.99
C GLN A 2 -13.79 -32.79 -56.96
N LYS A 3 -13.23 -31.58 -57.09
CA LYS A 3 -13.73 -30.37 -56.42
C LYS A 3 -15.06 -30.00 -57.09
N LYS A 4 -16.17 -30.03 -56.36
CA LYS A 4 -17.44 -29.47 -56.83
C LYS A 4 -17.55 -28.03 -56.32
N ILE A 5 -17.31 -27.09 -57.24
CA ILE A 5 -17.63 -25.67 -57.12
C ILE A 5 -19.15 -25.56 -57.29
N ILE A 6 -19.85 -25.07 -56.28
CA ILE A 6 -21.26 -24.69 -56.38
C ILE A 6 -21.34 -23.19 -56.14
N LEU A 7 -21.60 -22.49 -57.24
CA LEU A 7 -21.86 -21.06 -57.33
C LEU A 7 -23.20 -20.77 -56.63
N TRP A 8 -23.19 -20.02 -55.53
CA TRP A 8 -24.42 -19.55 -54.88
C TRP A 8 -24.82 -18.19 -55.44
N CYS A 9 -25.93 -18.17 -56.16
CA CYS A 9 -26.60 -16.98 -56.66
C CYS A 9 -27.22 -16.24 -55.45
N SER A 10 -26.75 -15.01 -55.18
CA SER A 10 -27.29 -14.17 -54.11
C SER A 10 -28.67 -13.63 -54.51
N VAL A 11 -29.72 -14.14 -53.86
CA VAL A 11 -31.03 -13.49 -53.85
C VAL A 11 -31.03 -12.50 -52.69
N ILE A 12 -30.90 -11.21 -53.00
CA ILE A 12 -31.15 -10.14 -52.03
C ILE A 12 -32.68 -10.05 -51.85
N VAL A 13 -33.17 -10.62 -50.75
CA VAL A 13 -34.53 -10.37 -50.27
C VAL A 13 -34.49 -9.05 -49.51
N LEU A 14 -34.98 -7.98 -50.14
CA LEU A 14 -35.30 -6.73 -49.45
C LEU A 14 -36.47 -7.00 -48.50
N ASN A 15 -36.15 -7.27 -47.24
CA ASN A 15 -37.14 -7.36 -46.18
C ASN A 15 -37.45 -5.95 -45.69
N SER A 16 -38.51 -5.36 -46.25
CA SER A 16 -39.09 -4.09 -45.80
C SER A 16 -39.77 -4.32 -44.44
N GLY A 17 -38.97 -4.40 -43.38
CA GLY A 17 -39.45 -4.42 -42.01
C GLY A 17 -40.11 -3.08 -41.68
N LEU A 18 -41.44 -3.11 -41.57
CA LEU A 18 -42.24 -2.05 -40.96
C LEU A 18 -41.67 -1.74 -39.56
N LEU A 19 -41.05 -0.58 -39.40
CA LEU A 19 -40.75 0.00 -38.09
C LEU A 19 -42.08 0.46 -37.48
N SER A 20 -42.77 -0.46 -36.83
CA SER A 20 -43.87 -0.11 -35.93
C SER A 20 -43.25 0.59 -34.72
N ALA A 21 -43.40 1.91 -34.64
CA ALA A 21 -43.15 2.63 -33.39
C ALA A 21 -44.16 2.10 -32.35
N GLN A 22 -43.70 1.25 -31.45
CA GLN A 22 -44.50 0.80 -30.32
C GLN A 22 -44.62 2.00 -29.37
N ALA A 23 -45.75 2.69 -29.42
CA ALA A 23 -46.12 3.58 -28.33
C ALA A 23 -46.12 2.75 -27.04
N GLY A 24 -45.54 3.31 -25.97
CA GLY A 24 -45.55 2.67 -24.66
C GLY A 24 -46.97 2.31 -24.22
N ASP A 25 -47.08 1.37 -23.28
CA ASP A 25 -48.38 0.96 -22.75
C ASP A 25 -49.17 2.19 -22.25
N LEU A 26 -50.39 2.37 -22.78
CA LEU A 26 -51.33 3.42 -22.36
C LEU A 26 -52.15 2.98 -21.14
N ASN A 27 -51.98 1.74 -20.67
CA ASN A 27 -52.57 1.33 -19.41
C ASN A 27 -51.98 2.18 -18.28
N PRO A 28 -52.82 2.72 -17.38
CA PRO A 28 -52.31 3.41 -16.21
C PRO A 28 -51.38 2.45 -15.44
N PRO A 29 -50.20 2.91 -14.97
CA PRO A 29 -49.32 2.09 -14.16
C PRO A 29 -50.07 1.70 -12.88
N SER A 30 -50.52 0.45 -12.85
CA SER A 30 -51.32 -0.21 -11.82
C SER A 30 -52.60 0.54 -11.38
N PRO A 31 -53.79 -0.06 -11.55
CA PRO A 31 -55.05 0.54 -11.12
C PRO A 31 -55.22 0.58 -9.60
N ASP A 32 -54.32 -0.08 -8.85
CA ASP A 32 -54.39 -0.19 -7.40
C ASP A 32 -53.64 0.97 -6.71
N PRO A 33 -54.33 1.87 -5.99
CA PRO A 33 -53.69 2.92 -5.19
C PRO A 33 -52.80 2.36 -4.06
N ASP A 34 -52.98 1.09 -3.69
CA ASP A 34 -52.22 0.38 -2.67
C ASP A 34 -51.11 -0.51 -3.27
N ASP A 35 -50.76 -0.31 -4.54
CA ASP A 35 -49.63 -1.02 -5.15
C ASP A 35 -48.29 -0.62 -4.50
N PRO A 36 -47.54 -1.55 -3.87
CA PRO A 36 -46.24 -1.26 -3.27
C PRO A 36 -45.21 -0.72 -4.28
N ALA A 37 -45.40 -0.92 -5.59
CA ALA A 37 -44.56 -0.33 -6.63
C ALA A 37 -44.73 1.19 -6.76
N ARG A 38 -45.79 1.78 -6.18
CA ARG A 38 -46.07 3.23 -6.14
C ARG A 38 -45.56 3.89 -4.86
N ALA A 39 -45.02 3.12 -3.93
CA ALA A 39 -44.45 3.62 -2.70
C ALA A 39 -43.23 4.52 -2.98
N LEU A 40 -43.16 5.64 -2.27
CA LEU A 40 -42.05 6.60 -2.37
C LEU A 40 -41.42 6.81 -0.99
N TYR A 41 -40.10 7.04 -0.97
CA TYR A 41 -39.40 7.53 0.21
C TYR A 41 -39.92 8.90 0.64
N THR A 42 -39.80 9.19 1.93
CA THR A 42 -40.10 10.51 2.49
C THR A 42 -38.89 11.45 2.38
N LEU A 43 -39.10 12.76 2.59
CA LEU A 43 -37.99 13.71 2.71
C LEU A 43 -37.14 13.41 3.96
N GLU A 44 -37.75 12.87 5.02
CA GLU A 44 -37.05 12.41 6.22
C GLU A 44 -36.07 11.28 5.86
N ASP A 45 -36.51 10.28 5.10
CA ASP A 45 -35.65 9.16 4.67
C ASP A 45 -34.44 9.64 3.88
N ILE A 46 -34.64 10.59 2.96
CA ILE A 46 -33.56 11.16 2.16
C ILE A 46 -32.63 12.02 3.02
N TYR A 47 -33.18 12.80 3.95
CA TYR A 47 -32.39 13.62 4.87
C TYR A 47 -31.50 12.75 5.75
N GLN A 48 -32.06 11.71 6.37
CA GLN A 48 -31.29 10.77 7.19
C GLN A 48 -30.24 10.01 6.37
N ARG A 49 -30.58 9.61 5.13
CA ARG A 49 -29.61 8.99 4.23
C ARG A 49 -28.40 9.89 3.98
N LEU A 50 -28.61 11.18 3.75
CA LEU A 50 -27.52 12.15 3.53
C LEU A 50 -26.77 12.48 4.82
N LEU A 51 -27.47 12.62 5.95
CA LEU A 51 -26.89 13.03 7.23
C LEU A 51 -26.00 11.95 7.86
N ASN A 52 -26.45 10.69 7.86
CA ASN A 52 -25.78 9.61 8.61
C ASN A 52 -25.77 8.26 7.86
N GLY A 53 -26.26 8.21 6.63
CA GLY A 53 -26.28 6.99 5.84
C GLY A 53 -27.40 6.01 6.19
N ALA A 54 -28.35 6.37 7.08
CA ALA A 54 -29.46 5.50 7.44
C ALA A 54 -30.26 5.04 6.21
N MET A 55 -30.75 3.80 6.29
CA MET A 55 -31.62 3.25 5.26
C MET A 55 -33.02 3.84 5.36
N GLY A 56 -33.50 4.43 4.26
CA GLY A 56 -34.89 4.86 4.15
C GLY A 56 -35.86 3.68 4.05
N VAL A 57 -37.12 3.91 4.40
CA VAL A 57 -38.20 2.94 4.24
C VAL A 57 -39.25 3.52 3.28
N LEU A 58 -39.65 2.73 2.28
CA LEU A 58 -40.72 3.13 1.37
C LEU A 58 -42.03 3.30 2.16
N ARG A 59 -42.77 4.39 1.91
CA ARG A 59 -44.10 4.55 2.50
C ARG A 59 -45.01 3.41 2.07
N GLY A 60 -45.52 2.66 3.05
CA GLY A 60 -46.40 1.52 2.80
C GLY A 60 -47.64 1.89 1.98
N ALA A 61 -48.23 0.87 1.36
CA ALA A 61 -49.52 0.95 0.70
C ALA A 61 -50.60 1.44 1.68
N GLY A 62 -51.45 2.36 1.22
CA GLY A 62 -52.47 3.02 2.02
C GLY A 62 -52.24 4.52 2.10
N PHE A 63 -53.02 5.28 1.34
CA PHE A 63 -53.21 6.69 1.64
C PHE A 63 -53.89 6.81 3.01
N VAL A 64 -53.12 7.18 4.04
CA VAL A 64 -53.66 7.48 5.37
C VAL A 64 -54.04 8.95 5.40
N GLU A 65 -55.34 9.23 5.52
CA GLU A 65 -55.82 10.60 5.68
C GLU A 65 -55.18 11.25 6.92
N PRO A 66 -54.72 12.51 6.82
CA PRO A 66 -54.22 13.24 7.98
C PRO A 66 -55.33 13.33 9.04
N THR A 67 -55.08 12.79 10.24
CA THR A 67 -56.00 12.90 11.38
C THR A 67 -55.86 14.21 12.16
N GLY A 68 -55.04 15.14 11.66
CA GLY A 68 -54.77 16.44 12.26
C GLY A 68 -54.37 17.51 11.23
N GLU A 69 -54.34 18.76 11.68
CA GLU A 69 -53.85 19.89 10.88
C GLU A 69 -52.39 19.69 10.48
N PRO A 70 -51.92 20.27 9.35
CA PRO A 70 -50.51 20.20 8.96
C PRO A 70 -49.60 20.77 10.06
N GLY A 71 -48.89 19.89 10.77
CA GLY A 71 -47.84 20.27 11.71
C GLY A 71 -46.51 20.53 11.01
N SER A 72 -45.61 21.28 11.66
CA SER A 72 -44.22 21.48 11.21
C SER A 72 -43.37 20.23 11.49
N THR A 73 -43.71 19.10 10.87
CA THR A 73 -43.22 17.78 11.29
C THR A 73 -42.23 17.12 10.32
N GLY A 74 -41.72 17.81 9.30
CA GLY A 74 -40.77 17.22 8.37
C GLY A 74 -39.72 18.19 7.85
N HIS A 75 -38.56 17.64 7.48
CA HIS A 75 -37.51 18.38 6.78
C HIS A 75 -38.00 18.90 5.42
N THR A 76 -37.61 20.12 5.12
CA THR A 76 -37.90 20.80 3.85
C THR A 76 -36.86 20.44 2.78
N LEU A 77 -37.15 20.78 1.52
CA LEU A 77 -36.14 20.72 0.45
C LEU A 77 -34.92 21.62 0.74
N ASN A 78 -35.11 22.72 1.47
CA ASN A 78 -34.02 23.59 1.87
C ASN A 78 -33.13 22.90 2.91
N ASP A 79 -33.73 22.18 3.87
CA ASP A 79 -32.97 21.40 4.85
C ASP A 79 -32.16 20.30 4.16
N LEU A 80 -32.74 19.62 3.17
CA LEU A 80 -32.04 18.65 2.34
C LEU A 80 -30.84 19.25 1.60
N MET A 81 -31.02 20.41 0.93
CA MET A 81 -29.93 21.06 0.22
C MET A 81 -28.86 21.62 1.16
N SER A 82 -29.19 21.91 2.42
CA SER A 82 -28.21 22.40 3.40
C SER A 82 -27.20 21.34 3.84
N ILE A 83 -27.57 20.05 3.76
CA ILE A 83 -26.71 18.91 4.12
C ILE A 83 -26.22 18.13 2.89
N ALA A 84 -26.68 18.50 1.69
CA ALA A 84 -26.25 17.85 0.46
C ALA A 84 -24.73 18.06 0.27
N PRO A 85 -24.03 17.08 -0.32
CA PRO A 85 -22.62 17.25 -0.67
C PRO A 85 -22.42 18.55 -1.45
N THR A 86 -21.38 19.31 -1.08
CA THR A 86 -20.98 20.54 -1.76
C THR A 86 -19.72 20.28 -2.57
N GLU A 87 -19.49 21.10 -3.59
CA GLU A 87 -18.28 20.97 -4.39
C GLU A 87 -17.03 21.30 -3.59
N ASP A 88 -16.02 20.47 -3.77
CA ASP A 88 -14.70 20.67 -3.21
C ASP A 88 -13.65 20.22 -4.22
N ASN A 89 -13.26 21.15 -5.09
CA ASN A 89 -12.20 20.92 -6.09
C ASN A 89 -10.80 21.19 -5.53
N THR A 90 -10.69 21.66 -4.28
CA THR A 90 -9.42 21.97 -3.64
C THR A 90 -8.94 20.77 -2.83
N ASP A 91 -9.77 20.27 -1.92
CA ASP A 91 -9.42 19.21 -0.98
C ASP A 91 -10.20 17.90 -1.23
N GLY A 92 -11.19 17.91 -2.14
CA GLY A 92 -11.90 16.71 -2.53
C GLY A 92 -10.97 15.70 -3.19
N ALA A 93 -11.05 14.44 -2.73
CA ALA A 93 -10.18 13.37 -3.18
C ALA A 93 -10.38 13.03 -4.66
N LEU A 94 -9.26 12.79 -5.34
CA LEU A 94 -9.21 12.17 -6.66
C LEU A 94 -9.21 10.64 -6.55
N PRO A 95 -9.60 9.90 -7.61
CA PRO A 95 -9.48 8.44 -7.62
C PRO A 95 -8.05 7.97 -7.31
N SER A 96 -7.04 8.69 -7.80
CA SER A 96 -5.63 8.39 -7.55
C SER A 96 -5.14 8.59 -6.12
N GLU A 97 -5.96 9.15 -5.24
CA GLU A 97 -5.64 9.41 -3.83
C GLU A 97 -6.35 8.44 -2.88
N VAL A 98 -7.32 7.67 -3.40
CA VAL A 98 -8.06 6.67 -2.64
C VAL A 98 -7.56 5.28 -3.05
N LEU A 99 -7.33 4.41 -2.06
CA LEU A 99 -6.82 3.05 -2.26
C LEU A 99 -7.62 2.28 -3.32
N ASP A 100 -6.90 1.54 -4.18
CA ASP A 100 -7.48 0.78 -5.29
C ASP A 100 -8.62 -0.15 -4.84
N GLY A 101 -9.70 -0.15 -5.61
CA GLY A 101 -10.90 -0.93 -5.34
C GLY A 101 -11.77 -0.46 -4.15
N LYS A 102 -11.37 0.57 -3.40
CA LYS A 102 -12.21 1.16 -2.34
C LYS A 102 -13.18 2.18 -2.94
N THR A 103 -14.44 2.13 -2.54
CA THR A 103 -15.45 3.09 -2.99
C THR A 103 -15.55 4.29 -2.06
N TYR A 104 -15.84 5.45 -2.64
CA TYR A 104 -16.06 6.70 -1.92
C TYR A 104 -17.03 7.61 -2.67
N TRP A 105 -17.55 8.64 -2.01
CA TRP A 105 -18.34 9.69 -2.65
C TRP A 105 -17.44 10.89 -2.93
N GLY A 106 -17.11 11.13 -4.19
CA GLY A 106 -16.27 12.24 -4.58
C GLY A 106 -17.05 13.56 -4.64
N LEU A 107 -16.40 14.62 -4.18
CA LEU A 107 -16.93 15.99 -4.09
C LEU A 107 -16.42 16.90 -5.22
N ARG A 108 -15.62 16.36 -6.14
CA ARG A 108 -15.01 17.17 -7.19
C ARG A 108 -15.91 17.28 -8.42
N THR A 109 -16.21 18.49 -8.86
CA THR A 109 -17.03 18.76 -10.05
C THR A 109 -16.22 18.73 -11.36
N ASP A 110 -14.89 18.62 -11.27
CA ASP A 110 -13.96 18.54 -12.40
C ASP A 110 -13.79 17.12 -13.00
N GLY A 111 -14.59 16.15 -12.55
CA GLY A 111 -14.66 14.82 -13.17
C GLY A 111 -14.86 13.65 -12.20
N ALA A 112 -14.87 13.89 -10.88
CA ALA A 112 -14.97 12.83 -9.87
C ALA A 112 -16.17 13.02 -8.91
N TRP A 113 -17.27 13.63 -9.36
CA TRP A 113 -18.46 13.81 -8.54
C TRP A 113 -19.22 12.49 -8.37
N GLY A 114 -19.75 12.23 -7.18
CA GLY A 114 -20.62 11.08 -6.92
C GLY A 114 -19.86 9.80 -6.52
N LEU A 115 -20.47 8.63 -6.71
CA LEU A 115 -19.83 7.36 -6.36
C LEU A 115 -18.63 7.09 -7.27
N GLN A 116 -17.45 6.99 -6.65
CA GLN A 116 -16.17 6.74 -7.30
C GLN A 116 -15.51 5.50 -6.69
N THR A 117 -14.55 4.95 -7.42
CA THR A 117 -13.64 3.90 -6.95
C THR A 117 -12.22 4.44 -6.97
N GLY A 118 -11.49 4.25 -5.88
CA GLY A 118 -10.08 4.57 -5.78
C GLY A 118 -9.23 3.75 -6.74
N THR A 119 -8.08 4.30 -7.11
CA THR A 119 -7.10 3.72 -8.04
C THR A 119 -5.67 3.88 -7.52
N LEU A 120 -5.48 4.35 -6.27
CA LEU A 120 -4.17 4.44 -5.64
C LEU A 120 -3.65 3.02 -5.39
N ALA A 121 -2.65 2.60 -6.16
CA ALA A 121 -2.02 1.31 -5.98
C ALA A 121 -1.13 1.30 -4.73
N THR A 122 -1.04 0.13 -4.09
CA THR A 122 0.02 -0.14 -3.10
C THR A 122 1.36 -0.26 -3.81
N GLN A 123 2.38 0.34 -3.22
CA GLN A 123 3.75 0.29 -3.68
C GLN A 123 4.55 -0.73 -2.87
N THR A 124 5.64 -1.21 -3.46
CA THR A 124 6.68 -1.98 -2.77
C THR A 124 7.86 -1.05 -2.51
N ILE A 125 8.52 -1.24 -1.37
CA ILE A 125 9.74 -0.48 -1.07
C ILE A 125 10.92 -0.92 -1.95
N ASP A 126 11.96 -0.11 -2.02
CA ASP A 126 13.16 -0.35 -2.82
C ASP A 126 14.38 -0.30 -1.91
N ASN A 127 14.98 -1.47 -1.64
CA ASN A 127 16.15 -1.58 -0.77
C ASN A 127 17.47 -1.13 -1.44
N SER A 128 17.44 -0.71 -2.70
CA SER A 128 18.63 -0.21 -3.40
C SER A 128 18.84 1.31 -3.24
N THR A 129 17.91 1.99 -2.59
CA THR A 129 17.92 3.44 -2.37
C THR A 129 17.49 3.79 -0.96
N VAL A 130 17.99 4.91 -0.45
CA VAL A 130 17.54 5.47 0.85
C VAL A 130 16.32 6.38 0.71
N ASN A 131 15.87 6.65 -0.52
CA ASN A 131 14.73 7.52 -0.82
C ASN A 131 13.60 6.72 -1.46
N GLN A 132 12.42 6.78 -0.82
CA GLN A 132 11.19 6.16 -1.30
C GLN A 132 10.26 7.20 -1.94
N THR A 133 9.57 6.81 -3.01
CA THR A 133 8.51 7.63 -3.61
C THR A 133 7.34 7.78 -2.63
N ALA A 134 6.72 8.95 -2.55
CA ALA A 134 5.53 9.12 -1.73
C ALA A 134 4.38 8.21 -2.22
N GLY A 135 3.61 7.66 -1.29
CA GLY A 135 2.36 6.94 -1.58
C GLY A 135 2.01 5.91 -0.52
N ASN A 136 1.20 4.92 -0.90
CA ASN A 136 0.70 3.89 -0.01
C ASN A 136 1.58 2.63 -0.06
N TYR A 137 1.96 2.11 1.11
CA TYR A 137 2.68 0.85 1.28
C TYR A 137 1.84 -0.09 2.12
N ALA A 138 1.83 -1.37 1.77
CA ALA A 138 1.26 -2.41 2.62
C ALA A 138 2.10 -2.57 3.90
N GLU A 139 1.69 -3.47 4.80
CA GLU A 139 2.58 -3.94 5.87
C GLU A 139 3.76 -4.72 5.26
N PHE A 140 4.96 -4.55 5.81
CA PHE A 140 6.20 -5.21 5.37
C PHE A 140 7.18 -5.38 6.54
N ASP A 141 8.05 -6.38 6.45
CA ASP A 141 9.22 -6.54 7.33
C ASP A 141 10.45 -5.83 6.74
N LEU A 142 11.11 -4.98 7.53
CA LEU A 142 12.31 -4.25 7.13
C LEU A 142 13.52 -5.16 6.85
N SER A 143 13.51 -6.38 7.40
CA SER A 143 14.57 -7.36 7.28
C SER A 143 14.28 -8.47 6.26
N ASP A 144 13.04 -8.57 5.75
CA ASP A 144 12.66 -9.57 4.75
C ASP A 144 12.76 -9.00 3.33
N PRO A 145 13.72 -9.47 2.50
CA PRO A 145 13.81 -9.04 1.11
C PRO A 145 12.61 -9.46 0.26
N ALA A 146 11.80 -10.44 0.68
CA ALA A 146 10.57 -10.82 -0.02
C ALA A 146 9.50 -9.71 0.06
N ASP A 147 9.51 -8.92 1.14
CA ASP A 147 8.63 -7.76 1.31
C ASP A 147 9.27 -6.45 0.80
N GLY A 148 10.47 -6.54 0.21
CA GLY A 148 11.27 -5.41 -0.25
C GLY A 148 12.20 -4.82 0.81
N GLY A 149 12.26 -5.41 2.01
CA GLY A 149 13.21 -5.06 3.07
C GLY A 149 14.67 -5.30 2.67
N ASP A 150 15.59 -4.88 3.53
CA ASP A 150 17.03 -5.01 3.30
C ASP A 150 17.56 -6.28 4.00
N SER A 151 18.04 -7.24 3.21
CA SER A 151 18.61 -8.49 3.74
C SER A 151 19.87 -8.28 4.58
N ASP A 152 20.52 -7.11 4.47
CA ASP A 152 21.66 -6.76 5.30
C ASP A 152 21.26 -6.28 6.69
N LEU A 153 19.97 -6.07 6.98
CA LEU A 153 19.44 -5.77 8.32
C LEU A 153 19.39 -7.03 9.20
N ILE A 154 20.57 -7.60 9.46
CA ILE A 154 20.77 -8.79 10.30
C ILE A 154 21.82 -8.53 11.37
N ALA A 155 21.70 -9.22 12.51
CA ALA A 155 22.53 -9.00 13.69
C ALA A 155 24.05 -9.10 13.40
N SER A 156 24.50 -9.93 12.46
CA SER A 156 25.92 -10.09 12.13
C SER A 156 26.52 -8.94 11.32
N ASN A 157 25.69 -8.12 10.68
CA ASN A 157 26.13 -6.94 9.93
C ASN A 157 26.17 -5.68 10.81
N LEU A 158 25.44 -5.70 11.94
CA LEU A 158 25.34 -4.57 12.85
C LEU A 158 26.35 -4.67 13.98
N ALA A 159 26.95 -3.53 14.34
CA ALA A 159 27.93 -3.43 15.42
C ALA A 159 27.38 -3.93 16.76
N SER A 160 28.21 -4.65 17.52
CA SER A 160 27.81 -5.24 18.80
C SER A 160 27.27 -4.18 19.77
N GLY A 161 26.08 -4.45 20.32
CA GLY A 161 25.40 -3.54 21.26
C GLY A 161 24.62 -2.39 20.61
N VAL A 162 24.65 -2.26 19.28
CA VAL A 162 23.82 -1.32 18.53
C VAL A 162 22.50 -2.00 18.18
N ASP A 163 21.38 -1.34 18.47
CA ASP A 163 20.03 -1.78 18.07
C ASP A 163 19.54 -0.88 16.92
N ILE A 164 19.25 -1.50 15.77
CA ILE A 164 18.65 -0.83 14.62
C ILE A 164 17.33 -1.54 14.33
N PHE A 165 16.22 -0.82 14.51
CA PHE A 165 14.86 -1.31 14.27
C PHE A 165 14.50 -2.62 15.04
N GLY A 166 15.10 -2.86 16.21
CA GLY A 166 14.87 -4.05 17.02
C GLY A 166 15.85 -5.21 16.73
N VAL A 167 16.74 -5.05 15.76
CA VAL A 167 17.79 -6.02 15.46
C VAL A 167 19.05 -5.66 16.26
N LEU A 168 19.30 -6.39 17.35
CA LEU A 168 20.49 -6.21 18.18
C LEU A 168 21.75 -6.74 17.47
N GLY A 169 22.71 -5.86 17.24
CA GLY A 169 23.97 -6.17 16.58
C GLY A 169 24.91 -7.07 17.39
N THR A 170 25.67 -7.86 16.65
CA THR A 170 26.64 -8.86 17.15
C THR A 170 28.01 -8.78 16.47
N ALA A 171 28.16 -7.92 15.45
CA ALA A 171 29.42 -7.74 14.76
C ALA A 171 30.48 -7.13 15.69
N LEU A 172 31.59 -7.84 15.89
CA LEU A 172 32.71 -7.33 16.66
C LEU A 172 33.55 -6.40 15.78
N ILE A 173 33.71 -5.15 16.21
CA ILE A 173 34.57 -4.17 15.54
C ILE A 173 35.99 -4.30 16.10
N ALA A 174 36.98 -4.40 15.22
CA ALA A 174 38.38 -4.44 15.60
C ALA A 174 38.82 -3.07 16.16
N VAL A 175 39.11 -3.03 17.46
CA VAL A 175 39.51 -1.80 18.18
C VAL A 175 40.88 -1.88 18.84
N GLY A 176 41.63 -2.97 18.62
CA GLY A 176 43.00 -3.12 19.12
C GLY A 176 43.96 -2.08 18.54
N ASN A 177 45.13 -1.88 19.17
CA ASN A 177 46.17 -0.93 18.74
C ASN A 177 47.47 -1.61 18.28
N ALA A 178 47.46 -2.94 18.09
CA ALA A 178 48.62 -3.65 17.58
C ALA A 178 49.04 -3.13 16.20
N VAL A 179 50.34 -3.13 15.94
CA VAL A 179 50.91 -2.82 14.62
C VAL A 179 51.67 -4.02 14.07
N GLU A 180 51.98 -4.02 12.78
CA GLU A 180 52.58 -5.19 12.11
C GLU A 180 53.85 -5.68 12.80
N ASN A 181 54.74 -4.78 13.24
CA ASN A 181 55.99 -5.15 13.92
C ASN A 181 55.82 -5.67 15.36
N GLN A 182 54.59 -5.72 15.88
CA GLN A 182 54.24 -6.28 17.18
C GLN A 182 53.58 -7.67 17.09
N VAL A 183 53.25 -8.12 15.87
CA VAL A 183 52.60 -9.41 15.63
C VAL A 183 53.55 -10.31 14.85
N LEU A 184 53.62 -11.58 15.26
CA LEU A 184 54.55 -12.57 14.69
C LEU A 184 54.45 -12.62 13.16
N ALA A 185 55.61 -12.71 12.50
CA ALA A 185 55.70 -12.81 11.06
C ALA A 185 54.78 -13.91 10.50
N GLY A 186 53.88 -13.53 9.60
CA GLY A 186 52.91 -14.44 8.96
C GLY A 186 51.61 -14.69 9.74
N ALA A 187 51.50 -14.29 11.00
CA ALA A 187 50.22 -14.28 11.70
C ALA A 187 49.34 -13.12 11.23
N THR A 188 48.03 -13.33 11.11
CA THR A 188 47.08 -12.27 10.75
C THR A 188 46.39 -11.71 11.99
N PHE A 189 46.08 -10.41 11.94
CA PHE A 189 45.38 -9.72 13.02
C PHE A 189 44.53 -8.57 12.44
N SER A 190 43.58 -8.07 13.23
CA SER A 190 42.74 -6.92 12.85
C SER A 190 42.73 -5.91 13.99
N THR A 191 42.81 -4.63 13.66
CA THR A 191 42.88 -3.51 14.60
C THR A 191 42.07 -2.33 14.10
N SER A 192 42.06 -1.24 14.85
CA SER A 192 41.48 0.02 14.36
C SER A 192 42.16 0.55 13.10
N ALA A 193 43.37 0.07 12.77
CA ALA A 193 44.13 0.47 11.58
C ALA A 193 43.76 -0.33 10.33
N GLY A 194 43.15 -1.51 10.46
CA GLY A 194 42.79 -2.35 9.32
C GLY A 194 42.39 -3.78 9.71
N VAL A 195 41.80 -4.48 8.75
CA VAL A 195 41.41 -5.89 8.88
C VAL A 195 42.40 -6.79 8.13
N ASN A 196 42.62 -8.01 8.63
CA ASN A 196 43.52 -9.01 8.03
C ASN A 196 44.95 -8.48 7.75
N LEU A 197 45.49 -7.64 8.63
CA LEU A 197 46.87 -7.20 8.60
C LEU A 197 47.79 -8.38 8.91
N THR A 198 48.99 -8.40 8.33
CA THR A 198 49.98 -9.47 8.54
C THR A 198 51.10 -8.98 9.43
N GLY A 199 51.41 -9.75 10.48
CA GLY A 199 52.53 -9.47 11.35
C GLY A 199 53.87 -9.52 10.61
N THR A 200 54.81 -8.69 11.06
CA THR A 200 56.18 -8.59 10.55
C THR A 200 57.22 -8.77 11.65
N MET A 201 56.82 -9.03 12.90
CA MET A 201 57.74 -9.29 14.01
C MET A 201 58.53 -10.57 13.73
N PRO A 202 59.86 -10.49 13.51
CA PRO A 202 60.67 -11.67 13.26
C PRO A 202 60.77 -12.55 14.50
N ASP A 203 60.98 -13.84 14.29
CA ASP A 203 61.48 -14.71 15.36
C ASP A 203 62.96 -14.39 15.60
N SER A 204 63.30 -14.05 16.85
CA SER A 204 64.66 -13.69 17.27
C SER A 204 65.30 -14.80 18.10
N SER A 205 64.86 -16.05 17.92
CA SER A 205 65.45 -17.22 18.56
C SER A 205 66.99 -17.20 18.48
N THR A 206 67.62 -17.19 19.66
CA THR A 206 69.07 -17.24 19.83
C THR A 206 69.43 -18.21 20.93
N ASP A 207 70.48 -19.00 20.72
CA ASP A 207 71.01 -19.90 21.74
C ASP A 207 71.62 -19.08 22.89
N ILE A 208 70.96 -19.10 24.05
CA ILE A 208 71.44 -18.47 25.28
C ILE A 208 72.13 -19.52 26.15
N THR A 209 73.46 -19.44 26.26
CA THR A 209 74.23 -20.35 27.13
C THR A 209 74.30 -19.79 28.56
N PRO A 210 73.85 -20.52 29.60
CA PRO A 210 73.92 -20.04 30.98
C PRO A 210 75.33 -19.56 31.38
N SER A 211 75.39 -18.40 32.05
CA SER A 211 76.63 -17.75 32.49
C SER A 211 76.42 -17.01 33.81
N ALA A 212 77.51 -16.69 34.51
CA ALA A 212 77.50 -15.81 35.68
C ALA A 212 77.49 -14.31 35.34
N VAL A 213 77.46 -13.96 34.05
CA VAL A 213 77.45 -12.58 33.53
C VAL A 213 76.08 -12.27 32.93
N ASP A 214 75.60 -11.04 33.11
CA ASP A 214 74.35 -10.56 32.51
C ASP A 214 74.37 -10.74 30.98
N GLN A 215 73.31 -11.34 30.46
CA GLN A 215 73.11 -11.54 29.01
C GLN A 215 72.03 -10.61 28.50
N THR A 216 72.33 -9.89 27.42
CA THR A 216 71.37 -8.99 26.78
C THR A 216 70.51 -9.77 25.81
N ILE A 217 69.19 -9.72 25.99
CA ILE A 217 68.22 -10.34 25.08
C ILE A 217 67.58 -9.23 24.24
N PRO A 218 67.67 -9.30 22.89
CA PRO A 218 66.95 -8.37 22.03
C PRO A 218 65.45 -8.41 22.32
N GLN A 219 64.81 -7.24 22.37
CA GLN A 219 63.36 -7.15 22.48
C GLN A 219 62.70 -7.83 21.26
N GLY A 220 61.76 -8.73 21.49
CA GLY A 220 61.08 -9.47 20.42
C GLY A 220 60.47 -10.79 20.91
N TYR A 221 60.01 -11.59 19.96
CA TYR A 221 59.57 -12.97 20.19
C TYR A 221 60.77 -13.92 20.19
N HIS A 222 60.77 -14.86 21.14
CA HIS A 222 61.75 -15.95 21.28
C HIS A 222 60.95 -17.24 21.47
N ASP A 223 61.20 -18.27 20.66
CA ASP A 223 60.40 -19.50 20.59
C ASP A 223 60.68 -20.54 21.70
N GLY A 224 61.77 -20.36 22.46
CA GLY A 224 62.04 -21.07 23.72
C GLY A 224 63.05 -22.21 23.61
#